data_AF-A0A968IIP0-F1
#
_entry.id   AF-A0A968IIP0-F1
#
_cell.length_a   1.000
_cell.length_b   1.000
_cell.length_c   1.000
_cell.angle_alpha   90.00
_cell.angle_beta   90.00
_cell.angle_gamma   90.00
#
_symmetry.space_group_name_H-M   'P 1'
#
loop_
_entity.id
_entity.type
_entity.pdbx_description
1 polymer ?
#
loop_
_entity_poly.entity_id
_entity_poly.type
_entity_poly.pdbx_seq_one_letter_code
_entity_poly.pdbx_strand_id
1 'polypeptide(L)' 'MTVVQLVEILWTVAGALLIVVVLLHSPKGDGLGGIGGQAQLFTSAKSAEKTLNQITWTLTAIFLGTTIVLSAGWLVK' A
#
# COMPACT_ATOMS: atom_id res chain seq x y z
N MET A 1 -7.83 2.70 -26.57
CA MET A 1 -7.57 3.16 -25.19
C MET A 1 -6.66 4.36 -25.27
N THR A 2 -7.09 5.49 -24.70
CA THR A 2 -6.24 6.69 -24.62
C THR A 2 -5.24 6.55 -23.47
N VAL A 3 -4.18 7.36 -23.48
CA VAL A 3 -3.21 7.38 -22.38
C VAL A 3 -3.90 7.75 -21.06
N VAL A 4 -4.84 8.70 -21.09
CA VAL A 4 -5.64 9.10 -19.92
C VAL A 4 -6.41 7.92 -19.34
N GLN A 5 -7.11 7.15 -20.19
CA GLN A 5 -7.86 5.96 -19.76
C GLN A 5 -6.96 4.90 -19.11
N LEU A 6 -5.74 4.72 -19.61
CA LEU A 6 -4.77 3.79 -19.00
C LEU A 6 -4.36 4.24 -17.60
N VAL A 7 -4.14 5.55 -17.41
CA VAL A 7 -3.78 6.11 -16.11
C VAL A 7 -4.95 6.07 -15.13
N GLU A 8 -6.19 6.30 -15.59
CA GLU A 8 -7.41 6.15 -14.77
C GLU A 8 -7.62 4.71 -14.30
N ILE A 9 -7.38 3.72 -15.17
CA ILE A 9 -7.45 2.30 -14.81
C ILE A 9 -6.36 1.98 -13.80
N LEU A 10 -5.12 2.41 -14.03
CA LEU A 10 -4.01 2.21 -13.09
C LEU A 10 -4.32 2.82 -11.72
N TRP A 11 -4.83 4.05 -11.69
CA TRP A 11 -5.22 4.76 -10.48
C TRP A 11 -6.32 4.02 -9.72
N THR A 12 -7.36 3.56 -10.42
CA THR A 12 -8.49 2.83 -9.83
C THR A 12 -8.04 1.49 -9.25
N VAL A 13 -7.23 0.73 -9.99
CA VAL A 13 -6.69 -0.56 -9.55
C VAL A 13 -5.75 -0.38 -8.36
N ALA A 14 -4.88 0.63 -8.38
CA ALA A 14 -4.00 0.95 -7.25
C ALA A 14 -4.79 1.29 -5.98
N GLY A 15 -5.87 2.07 -6.10
CA GLY A 15 -6.77 2.39 -4.99
C GLY A 15 -7.48 1.15 -4.42
N ALA A 16 -8.02 0.30 -5.29
CA ALA A 16 -8.67 -0.94 -4.87
C ALA A 16 -7.69 -1.89 -4.15
N LEU A 17 -6.48 -2.05 -4.68
CA LEU A 17 -5.42 -2.86 -4.05
C LEU A 17 -4.98 -2.26 -2.71
N LEU A 18 -4.90 -0.94 -2.58
CA LEU A 18 -4.59 -0.29 -1.31
C LEU A 18 -5.63 -0.59 -0.24
N ILE A 19 -6.93 -0.55 -0.58
CA ILE A 19 -7.99 -0.90 0.36
C ILE A 19 -7.78 -2.33 0.88
N VAL A 20 -7.58 -3.28 -0.02
CA VAL A 20 -7.33 -4.69 0.35
C VAL A 20 -6.09 -4.81 1.23
N VAL A 21 -4.97 -4.22 0.82
CA VAL A 21 -3.70 -4.31 1.55
C VAL A 21 -3.77 -3.67 2.93
N VAL A 22 -4.46 -2.54 3.08
CA VAL A 22 -4.67 -1.89 4.38
C VAL A 22 -5.52 -2.76 5.30
N LEU A 23 -6.56 -3.42 4.79
CA LEU A 23 -7.36 -4.36 5.58
C LEU A 23 -6.58 -5.62 5.99
N LEU A 24 -5.57 -6.01 5.22
CA LEU A 24 -4.65 -7.10 5.57
C LEU A 24 -3.61 -6.71 6.64
N HIS A 25 -3.46 -5.43 6.98
CA HIS A 25 -2.60 -5.06 8.10
C HIS A 25 -3.21 -5.59 9.39
N SER A 26 -2.43 -6.41 10.09
CA SER A 26 -2.76 -6.83 11.45
C SER A 26 -3.14 -5.58 12.26
N PRO A 27 -4.28 -5.59 12.99
CA PRO A 27 -4.59 -4.51 13.91
C PRO A 27 -3.39 -4.36 14.83
N LYS A 28 -2.86 -3.14 14.97
CA LYS A 28 -1.64 -2.83 15.72
C LYS A 28 -1.88 -3.12 17.21
N GLY A 29 -1.80 -4.40 17.58
CA GLY A 29 -2.05 -4.99 18.89
C GLY A 29 -0.77 -5.44 19.58
N ASP A 30 0.40 -5.04 19.08
CA ASP A 30 1.70 -5.21 19.75
C ASP A 30 1.85 -4.20 20.90
N GLY A 31 0.95 -4.25 21.88
CA GLY A 31 1.08 -3.49 23.12
C GLY A 31 2.21 -4.01 24.02
N LEU A 32 2.06 -3.84 25.34
CA LEU A 32 3.00 -4.30 26.39
C LEU A 32 3.40 -5.80 26.32
N GLY A 33 2.66 -6.63 25.59
CA GLY A 33 2.95 -8.06 25.37
C GLY A 33 4.19 -8.35 24.52
N GLY A 34 4.68 -7.37 23.74
CA GLY A 34 5.92 -7.50 22.94
C GLY A 34 7.21 -7.16 23.70
N ILE A 35 7.12 -6.57 24.90
CA ILE A 35 8.26 -6.10 25.70
C ILE A 35 9.00 -7.26 26.41
N GLY A 36 8.42 -8.46 26.46
CA GLY A 36 8.97 -9.65 27.13
C GLY A 36 10.01 -10.46 26.36
N GLY A 37 10.63 -9.94 25.30
CA GLY A 37 11.86 -10.47 24.67
C GLY A 37 11.84 -11.87 24.03
N GLN A 38 10.82 -12.70 24.28
CA GLN A 38 10.80 -14.11 23.87
C GLN A 38 9.90 -14.39 22.65
N ALA A 39 9.11 -13.41 22.20
CA ALA A 39 8.28 -13.52 20.98
C ALA A 39 9.07 -13.34 19.66
N GLN A 40 10.36 -12.98 19.74
CA GLN A 40 11.22 -12.74 18.56
C GLN A 40 11.86 -14.01 17.96
N LEU A 41 11.56 -15.21 18.45
CA LEU A 41 12.24 -16.45 18.01
C LEU A 41 11.47 -17.25 16.94
N PHE A 42 10.26 -16.83 16.56
CA PHE A 42 9.47 -17.40 15.46
C PHE A 42 9.02 -16.29 14.48
N THR A 43 9.91 -15.80 13.61
CA THR A 43 9.77 -14.48 12.97
C THR A 43 9.18 -14.44 11.55
N SER A 44 8.54 -15.52 11.06
CA SER A 44 7.89 -15.51 9.74
C SER A 44 6.87 -14.37 9.59
N ALA A 45 6.18 -14.00 10.68
CA ALA A 45 5.24 -12.87 10.72
C ALA A 45 5.93 -11.51 10.49
N LYS A 46 7.12 -11.27 11.08
CA LYS A 46 7.85 -9.99 10.95
C LYS A 46 8.34 -9.74 9.52
N SER A 47 8.75 -10.79 8.82
CA SER A 47 9.15 -10.67 7.41
C SER A 47 7.95 -10.40 6.51
N ALA A 48 6.81 -11.06 6.75
CA ALA A 48 5.58 -10.84 6.00
C ALA A 48 5.06 -9.40 6.19
N GLU A 49 5.07 -8.88 7.41
CA GLU A 49 4.68 -7.50 7.70
C GLU A 49 5.60 -6.48 7.05
N LYS A 50 6.91 -6.71 7.04
CA LYS A 50 7.86 -5.84 6.34
C LYS A 50 7.57 -5.77 4.84
N THR A 51 7.31 -6.91 4.21
CA THR A 51 6.95 -6.98 2.78
C THR A 51 5.60 -6.31 2.52
N LEU A 52 4.60 -6.55 3.38
CA LEU A 52 3.28 -5.92 3.28
C LEU A 52 3.39 -4.39 3.36
N ASN A 53 4.19 -3.86 4.28
CA ASN A 53 4.44 -2.43 4.42
C ASN A 53 5.15 -1.86 3.19
N GLN A 54 6.15 -2.56 2.63
CA GLN A 54 6.84 -2.14 1.41
C GLN A 54 5.89 -2.07 0.20
N ILE A 55 5.01 -3.06 0.05
CA ILE A 55 3.99 -3.07 -1.00
C ILE A 55 3.01 -1.90 -0.81
N THR A 56 2.58 -1.64 0.43
CA THR A 56 1.66 -0.53 0.76
C THR A 56 2.26 0.82 0.39
N TRP A 57 3.51 1.07 0.76
CA TRP A 57 4.20 2.31 0.42
C TRP A 57 4.37 2.49 -1.08
N THR A 58 4.70 1.41 -1.78
CA THR A 58 4.82 1.41 -3.24
C THR A 58 3.48 1.76 -3.91
N LEU A 59 2.40 1.08 -3.51
CA LEU A 59 1.05 1.35 -4.01
C LEU A 59 0.58 2.77 -3.67
N THR A 60 0.91 3.26 -2.48
CA THR A 60 0.58 4.62 -2.03
C THR A 60 1.25 5.66 -2.92
N ALA A 61 2.55 5.48 -3.20
CA ALA A 61 3.29 6.39 -4.08
C ALA A 61 2.71 6.39 -5.51
N ILE A 62 2.35 5.22 -6.04
CA ILE A 62 1.72 5.10 -7.37
C ILE A 62 0.34 5.78 -7.37
N PHE A 63 -0.49 5.52 -6.38
CA PHE A 63 -1.84 6.10 -6.27
C PHE A 63 -1.78 7.62 -6.17
N LEU A 64 -0.92 8.18 -5.30
CA LEU A 64 -0.77 9.62 -5.15
C LEU A 64 -0.14 10.26 -6.41
N GLY A 65 0.88 9.63 -6.99
CA GLY A 65 1.51 10.11 -8.21
C GLY A 65 0.52 10.20 -9.36
N THR A 66 -0.27 9.15 -9.58
CA THR A 66 -1.32 9.14 -10.61
C THR A 66 -2.46 10.10 -10.29
N THR A 67 -2.82 10.28 -9.02
CA THR A 67 -3.80 11.30 -8.59
C THR A 67 -3.35 12.70 -8.99
N ILE A 68 -2.08 13.05 -8.75
CA ILE A 68 -1.52 14.36 -9.11
C ILE A 68 -1.52 14.53 -10.63
N VAL A 69 -1.08 13.53 -11.39
CA VAL A 69 -1.00 13.57 -12.86
C VAL A 69 -2.39 13.78 -13.48
N LEU A 70 -3.40 13.03 -13.01
CA LEU A 70 -4.78 13.16 -13.48
C LEU A 70 -5.39 14.50 -13.06
N SER A 71 -5.19 14.92 -11.81
CA SER A 71 -5.71 16.18 -11.28
C SER A 71 -5.09 17.42 -11.93
N ALA A 72 -3.81 17.36 -12.30
CA ALA A 72 -3.10 18.47 -12.94
C ALA A 72 -3.42 18.58 -14.44
N GLY A 73 -4.13 17.60 -15.02
CA GLY A 73 -4.52 17.62 -16.43
C GLY A 73 -3.35 17.51 -17.41
N TRP A 74 -2.16 17.09 -16.96
CA TRP A 74 -0.94 17.04 -17.80
C TRP A 74 -1.06 16.15 -19.04
N LEU A 75 -1.96 15.18 -18.99
CA LEU A 75 -2.21 14.21 -20.06
C LEU A 75 -3.37 14.62 -20.98
N VAL A 76 -4.09 15.69 -20.64
CA VAL A 76 -5.19 16.22 -21.44
C VAL A 76 -4.60 17.27 -22.39
N LYS A 77 -4.46 16.89 -23.65
CA LYS A 77 -4.26 17.78 -24.79
C LYS A 77 -5.36 17.55 -25.80
#